data_AF-A0A522R8D7-F1
#
_entry.id   AF-A0A522R8D7-F1
#
_cell.length_a   1.000
_cell.length_b   1.000
_cell.length_c   1.000
_cell.angle_alpha   90.00
_cell.angle_beta   90.00
_cell.angle_gamma   90.00
#
_symmetry.space_group_name_H-M   'P 1'
#
loop_
_entity.id
_entity.type
_entity.pdbx_description
1 polymer ?
#
loop_
_entity_poly.entity_id
_entity_poly.type
_entity_poly.pdbx_seq_one_letter_code
_entity_poly.pdbx_strand_id
1 'polypeptide(L)' 'MNSKKIVVVGSTNMDMVIKTDHIPVPGETVLAGSFFMNPG' A
#
# COMPACT_ATOMS: atom_id res chain seq x y z
N MET A 1 2.61 -30.61 20.69
CA MET A 1 3.17 -29.28 21.01
C MET A 1 2.03 -28.30 21.23
N ASN A 2 1.90 -27.70 22.41
CA ASN A 2 0.84 -26.72 22.68
C ASN A 2 1.33 -25.34 22.21
N SER A 3 0.83 -24.88 21.06
CA SER A 3 1.18 -23.57 20.50
C SER A 3 0.52 -22.46 21.31
N LYS A 4 1.31 -21.51 21.83
CA LYS A 4 0.78 -20.33 22.52
C LYS A 4 0.19 -19.36 21.49
N LYS A 5 -0.99 -18.81 21.77
CA LYS A 5 -1.66 -17.82 20.92
C LYS A 5 -1.00 -16.44 21.08
N ILE A 6 -0.88 -15.71 19.96
CA ILE A 6 -0.36 -14.34 19.90
C ILE A 6 -1.51 -13.42 19.50
N VAL A 7 -1.61 -12.25 20.13
CA VAL A 7 -2.57 -11.19 19.79
C VAL A 7 -1.81 -10.02 19.19
N VAL A 8 -2.22 -9.57 18.01
CA VAL A 8 -1.69 -8.37 17.34
C VAL A 8 -2.73 -7.27 17.44
N VAL A 9 -2.31 -6.09 17.89
CA VAL A 9 -3.15 -4.87 17.98
C VAL A 9 -2.46 -3.79 17.15
N GLY A 10 -3.14 -3.32 16.12
CA GLY A 10 -2.61 -2.32 15.19
C GLY A 10 -3.64 -1.99 14.10
N SER A 11 -3.27 -1.07 13.21
CA SER A 11 -4.06 -0.77 12.01
C SER A 11 -4.05 -1.95 11.03
N THR A 12 -5.11 -2.03 10.23
CA THR A 12 -5.18 -2.90 9.06
C THR A 12 -5.42 -1.98 7.87
N ASN A 13 -4.52 -2.02 6.89
CA ASN A 13 -4.52 -1.09 5.77
C ASN A 13 -4.64 -1.85 4.44
N MET A 14 -5.10 -1.10 3.44
CA MET A 14 -5.03 -1.51 2.04
C MET A 14 -4.08 -0.57 1.33
N ASP A 15 -2.93 -1.07 0.93
CA ASP A 15 -1.94 -0.30 0.20
C ASP A 15 -2.37 -0.20 -1.26
N MET A 16 -2.71 1.02 -1.69
CA MET A 16 -2.99 1.36 -3.08
C MET A 16 -1.70 1.89 -3.72
N VAL A 17 -1.03 1.06 -4.50
CA VAL A 17 0.29 1.37 -5.08
C VAL A 17 0.13 1.69 -6.56
N ILE A 18 0.54 2.90 -6.96
CA ILE A 18 0.53 3.37 -8.34
C ILE A 18 1.97 3.62 -8.79
N LYS A 19 2.35 3.10 -9.96
CA LYS A 19 3.61 3.45 -10.62
C LYS A 19 3.37 4.48 -11.72
N THR A 20 4.14 5.57 -11.67
CA THR A 20 4.20 6.65 -12.66
C THR A 20 5.65 6.82 -13.13
N ASP A 21 5.85 7.54 -14.23
CA ASP A 21 7.18 7.80 -14.79
C ASP A 21 8.05 8.64 -13.84
N HIS A 22 7.44 9.55 -13.08
CA HIS A 22 8.08 10.39 -12.05
C HIS A 22 7.10 10.75 -10.93
N ILE A 23 7.62 11.35 -9.87
CA ILE A 23 6.81 11.92 -8.78
C ILE A 23 6.24 13.27 -9.27
N PRO A 24 4.92 13.47 -9.27
CA PRO A 24 4.31 14.71 -9.75
C PRO A 24 4.81 15.94 -9.00
N VAL A 25 5.03 17.03 -9.72
CA VAL A 25 5.25 18.35 -9.10
C VAL A 25 3.91 19.01 -8.74
N PRO A 26 3.88 20.01 -7.84
CA PRO A 26 2.63 20.69 -7.49
C PRO A 26 1.89 21.23 -8.73
N GLY A 27 0.62 20.83 -8.88
CA GLY A 27 -0.25 21.24 -9.99
C GLY A 27 -0.18 20.34 -11.22
N GLU A 28 0.73 19.37 -11.27
CA GLU A 28 0.82 18.39 -12.34
C GLU A 28 -0.13 17.21 -12.12
N THR A 29 -0.69 16.66 -13.19
CA THR A 29 -1.39 15.36 -13.18
C THR A 29 -0.68 14.41 -14.14
N VAL A 30 -0.24 13.26 -13.64
CA VAL A 30 0.50 12.26 -14.39
C VAL A 30 -0.37 11.02 -14.61
N LEU A 31 -0.38 10.49 -15.83
CA LEU A 31 -1.09 9.25 -16.12
C LEU A 31 -0.40 8.08 -15.41
N ALA A 32 -1.19 7.29 -14.68
CA ALA A 32 -0.71 6.08 -14.02
C ALA A 32 -0.38 4.99 -15.03
N GLY A 33 0.75 4.29 -14.84
CA GLY A 33 1.15 3.15 -15.67
C GLY A 33 0.59 1.83 -15.16
N SER A 34 0.89 1.46 -13.90
CA SER A 34 0.39 0.23 -13.28
C SER A 34 -0.17 0.50 -11.88
N PHE A 35 -1.18 -0.29 -11.50
CA PHE A 35 -1.90 -0.18 -10.24
C PHE A 35 -1.96 -1.53 -9.52
N PHE A 36 -1.70 -1.52 -8.21
CA PHE A 36 -1.74 -2.69 -7.35
C PHE A 36 -2.49 -2.37 -6.05
N MET A 37 -3.17 -3.38 -5.52
CA MET A 37 -3.78 -3.32 -4.19
C MET A 37 -3.18 -4.46 -3.35
N ASN A 38 -2.42 -4.10 -2.30
CA ASN A 38 -1.78 -5.06 -1.40
C ASN A 38 -2.28 -4.89 0.05
N PRO A 39 -2.39 -5.97 0.85
CA PRO A 39 -2.63 -5.84 2.28
C PRO A 39 -1.43 -5.16 2.98
N GLY A 40 -1.71 -4.28 3.95
CA GLY A 40 -0.70 -3.54 4.73
C GLY A 40 -1.05 -3.37 6.20
#